data_AF-A0A3D3TQI3-F1
#
_entry.id   AF-A0A3D3TQI3-F1
#
_cell.length_a   1.000
_cell.length_b   1.000
_cell.length_c   1.000
_cell.angle_alpha   90.00
_cell.angle_beta   90.00
_cell.angle_gamma   90.00
#
_symmetry.space_group_name_H-M   'P 1'
#
loop_
_entity.id
_entity.type
_entity.pdbx_description
1 polymer ?
#
loop_
_entity_poly.entity_id
_entity_poly.type
_entity_poly.pdbx_seq_one_letter_code
_entity_poly.pdbx_strand_id
1 'polypeptide(L)'
;MLYVVFIGVLMGLANLIPGVSGGTIALLGGLYERFVGSISMLTTLKIRREEMLFLTELVVGLVIGIFGFSALIDLSLSTVPSLMYGIFSGLVIGGVPVVFKRIEKLGISALLSLAAGVAIVVLISILSSRTGGVALTDHGAINLVYDVVAGFFGASAMVLPGLSGAFILLVLGESTRALSAIQSFDR
;
A
#
# COMPACT_ATOMS: atom_id res chain seq x y z
N MET A 1 6.10 -13.54 -20.78
CA MET A 1 5.05 -14.41 -20.21
C MET A 1 5.44 -14.86 -18.81
N LEU A 2 6.21 -15.94 -18.59
CA LEU A 2 6.49 -16.45 -17.23
C LEU A 2 7.23 -15.44 -16.32
N TYR A 3 8.18 -14.66 -16.87
CA TYR A 3 8.88 -13.62 -16.12
C TYR A 3 7.95 -12.53 -15.58
N VAL A 4 6.97 -12.09 -16.37
CA VAL A 4 6.01 -11.05 -15.98
C VAL A 4 5.13 -11.55 -14.83
N VAL A 5 4.65 -12.78 -14.94
CA VAL A 5 3.88 -13.44 -13.87
C VAL A 5 4.72 -13.58 -12.61
N PHE A 6 5.99 -13.98 -12.73
CA PHE A 6 6.90 -14.09 -11.58
C PHE A 6 7.14 -12.74 -10.87
N ILE A 7 7.41 -11.67 -11.63
CA ILE A 7 7.51 -10.32 -11.06
C ILE A 7 6.17 -9.91 -10.43
N GLY A 8 5.04 -10.23 -11.08
CA GLY A 8 3.71 -10.04 -10.50
C GLY A 8 3.56 -10.74 -9.15
N VAL A 9 3.99 -12.00 -9.00
CA VAL A 9 3.96 -12.73 -7.73
C VAL A 9 4.77 -12.02 -6.66
N LEU A 10 5.98 -11.55 -7.00
CA LEU A 10 6.81 -10.78 -6.07
C LEU A 10 6.17 -9.43 -5.69
N MET A 11 5.50 -8.76 -6.63
CA MET A 11 4.73 -7.54 -6.36
C MET A 11 3.55 -7.83 -5.42
N GLY A 12 2.85 -8.95 -5.61
CA GLY A 12 1.76 -9.38 -4.73
C GLY A 12 2.25 -9.65 -3.30
N LEU A 13 3.35 -10.37 -3.15
CA LEU A 13 4.00 -10.60 -1.86
C LEU A 13 4.44 -9.28 -1.20
N ALA A 14 5.04 -8.36 -1.95
CA ALA A 14 5.44 -7.04 -1.45
C ALA A 14 4.24 -6.24 -0.92
N ASN A 15 3.07 -6.36 -1.53
CA ASN A 15 1.87 -5.66 -1.09
C ASN A 15 1.25 -6.23 0.20
N LEU A 16 1.59 -7.47 0.59
CA LEU A 16 1.20 -8.03 1.88
C LEU A 16 2.03 -7.49 3.05
N ILE A 17 3.19 -6.88 2.77
CA ILE A 17 4.15 -6.45 3.78
C ILE A 17 4.17 -4.92 3.87
N PRO A 18 3.78 -4.33 5.02
CA PRO A 18 3.86 -2.88 5.21
C PRO A 18 5.28 -2.34 4.99
N GLY A 19 5.40 -1.24 4.25
CA GLY A 19 6.69 -0.60 3.97
C GLY A 19 7.46 -1.18 2.77
N VAL A 20 7.00 -2.27 2.16
CA VAL A 20 7.51 -2.74 0.86
C VAL A 20 6.61 -2.20 -0.26
N SER A 21 7.20 -1.80 -1.38
CA SER A 21 6.48 -1.21 -2.52
C SER A 21 6.50 -2.17 -3.71
N GLY A 22 5.33 -2.61 -4.16
CA GLY A 22 5.19 -3.39 -5.39
C GLY A 22 5.71 -2.63 -6.63
N GLY A 23 5.58 -1.30 -6.67
CA GLY A 23 6.18 -0.46 -7.72
C GLY A 23 7.70 -0.56 -7.76
N THR A 24 8.37 -0.66 -6.61
CA THR A 24 9.82 -0.92 -6.53
C THR A 24 10.17 -2.30 -7.07
N ILE A 25 9.38 -3.32 -6.77
CA ILE A 25 9.60 -4.67 -7.33
C ILE A 25 9.44 -4.67 -8.85
N ALA A 26 8.45 -3.97 -9.38
CA ALA A 26 8.30 -3.77 -10.82
C ALA A 26 9.51 -3.06 -11.44
N LEU A 27 10.08 -2.07 -10.74
CA LEU A 27 11.26 -1.32 -11.18
C LEU A 27 12.51 -2.20 -11.18
N LEU A 28 12.76 -2.93 -10.10
CA LEU A 28 13.87 -3.87 -10.01
C LEU A 28 13.75 -5.01 -11.04
N GLY A 29 12.53 -5.43 -11.34
CA GLY A 29 12.24 -6.37 -12.43
C GLY A 29 12.32 -5.77 -13.83
N GLY A 30 12.61 -4.48 -13.98
CA GLY A 30 12.68 -3.80 -15.29
C GLY A 30 11.33 -3.71 -16.02
N LEU A 31 10.22 -3.94 -15.33
CA LEU A 31 8.86 -3.90 -15.89
C LEU A 31 8.13 -2.58 -15.60
N TYR A 32 8.69 -1.73 -14.74
CA TYR A 32 8.04 -0.50 -14.28
C TYR A 32 7.62 0.45 -15.41
N GLU A 33 8.53 0.78 -16.32
CA GLU A 33 8.24 1.69 -17.44
C GLU A 33 7.12 1.15 -18.33
N ARG A 34 7.16 -0.17 -18.60
CA ARG A 34 6.11 -0.84 -19.35
C ARG A 34 4.79 -0.81 -18.59
N PHE A 35 4.80 -1.10 -17.29
CA PHE A 35 3.61 -1.04 -16.43
C PHE A 35 2.94 0.33 -16.43
N VAL A 36 3.69 1.39 -16.13
CA VAL A 36 3.15 2.76 -16.14
C VAL A 36 2.68 3.15 -17.54
N GLY A 37 3.43 2.78 -18.58
CA GLY A 37 3.03 2.98 -19.97
C GLY A 37 1.71 2.29 -20.34
N SER A 38 1.55 1.01 -19.97
CA SER A 38 0.32 0.24 -20.20
C SER A 38 -0.89 0.85 -19.49
N ILE A 39 -0.72 1.31 -18.24
CA ILE A 39 -1.78 2.00 -17.48
C ILE A 39 -2.13 3.34 -18.12
N SER A 40 -1.15 4.14 -18.54
CA SER A 40 -1.37 5.43 -19.21
C SER A 40 -2.16 5.27 -20.53
N MET A 41 -1.89 4.21 -21.28
CA MET A 41 -2.64 3.88 -22.50
C MET A 41 -4.10 3.51 -22.23
N LEU A 42 -4.38 2.81 -21.12
CA LEU A 42 -5.75 2.57 -20.67
C LEU A 42 -6.49 3.86 -20.33
N THR A 43 -5.84 4.78 -19.61
CA THR A 43 -6.42 6.09 -19.26
C THR A 43 -6.72 6.94 -20.49
N THR A 44 -5.94 6.80 -21.56
CA THR A 44 -6.16 7.48 -22.85
C THR A 44 -7.05 6.71 -23.83
N LEU A 45 -7.68 5.61 -23.37
CA LEU A 45 -8.53 4.70 -24.16
C LEU A 45 -7.85 4.11 -25.41
N LYS A 46 -6.51 4.09 -25.44
CA LYS A 46 -5.70 3.48 -26.51
C LYS A 46 -5.43 2.02 -26.17
N ILE A 47 -6.48 1.20 -26.18
CA ILE A 47 -6.39 -0.21 -25.79
C ILE A 47 -5.67 -1.01 -26.89
N ARG A 48 -4.47 -1.51 -26.57
CA ARG A 48 -3.72 -2.43 -27.42
C ARG A 48 -3.69 -3.81 -26.80
N ARG A 49 -3.87 -4.85 -27.61
CA ARG A 49 -3.91 -6.25 -27.16
C ARG A 49 -2.65 -6.65 -26.37
N GLU A 50 -1.47 -6.21 -26.82
CA GLU A 50 -0.20 -6.53 -26.18
C GLU A 50 -0.07 -5.95 -24.77
N GLU A 51 -0.60 -4.74 -24.55
CA GLU A 51 -0.59 -4.07 -23.25
C GLU A 51 -1.61 -4.71 -22.30
N MET A 52 -2.78 -5.07 -22.83
CA MET A 52 -3.79 -5.80 -22.07
C MET A 52 -3.28 -7.17 -21.64
N LEU A 53 -2.59 -7.90 -22.52
CA LEU A 53 -1.97 -9.17 -22.18
C LEU A 53 -0.90 -9.00 -21.11
N PHE A 54 0.00 -8.01 -21.25
CA PHE A 54 1.01 -7.71 -20.25
C PHE A 54 0.38 -7.38 -18.88
N LEU A 55 -0.63 -6.51 -18.83
CA LEU A 55 -1.31 -6.16 -17.59
C LEU A 55 -2.03 -7.37 -16.98
N THR A 56 -2.66 -8.19 -17.81
CA THR A 56 -3.33 -9.41 -17.34
C THR A 56 -2.32 -10.38 -16.73
N GLU A 57 -1.17 -10.61 -17.38
CA GLU A 57 -0.09 -11.45 -16.83
C GLU A 57 0.42 -10.92 -15.49
N LEU A 58 0.63 -9.60 -15.40
CA LEU A 58 1.12 -8.95 -14.18
C LEU A 58 0.10 -9.06 -13.05
N VAL A 59 -1.18 -8.80 -13.33
CA VAL A 59 -2.29 -8.90 -12.37
C VAL A 59 -2.50 -10.34 -11.93
N VAL A 60 -2.44 -11.32 -12.85
CA VAL A 60 -2.52 -12.74 -12.50
C VAL A 60 -1.39 -13.12 -11.55
N GLY A 61 -0.16 -12.70 -11.84
CA GLY A 61 0.96 -12.89 -10.92
C GLY A 61 0.71 -12.25 -9.56
N LEU A 62 0.26 -11.00 -9.53
CA LEU A 62 -0.04 -10.26 -8.30
C LEU A 62 -1.10 -10.96 -7.45
N VAL A 63 -2.18 -11.44 -8.07
CA VAL A 63 -3.24 -12.21 -7.41
C VAL A 63 -2.67 -13.51 -6.85
N ILE A 64 -1.90 -14.26 -7.63
CA ILE A 64 -1.23 -15.49 -7.15
C ILE A 64 -0.31 -15.18 -5.97
N GLY A 65 0.44 -14.07 -6.00
CA GLY A 65 1.29 -13.65 -4.90
C GLY A 65 0.51 -13.30 -3.63
N ILE A 66 -0.58 -12.56 -3.75
CA ILE A 66 -1.41 -12.19 -2.60
C ILE A 66 -2.04 -13.44 -1.98
N PHE A 67 -2.76 -14.24 -2.76
CA PHE A 67 -3.47 -15.40 -2.21
C PHE A 67 -2.55 -16.57 -1.86
N GLY A 68 -1.45 -16.75 -2.61
CA GLY A 68 -0.50 -17.83 -2.36
C GLY A 68 0.34 -17.61 -1.10
N PHE A 69 0.57 -16.36 -0.71
CA PHE A 69 1.39 -16.03 0.46
C PHE A 69 0.60 -15.45 1.65
N SER A 70 -0.69 -15.12 1.49
CA SER A 70 -1.51 -14.57 2.59
C SER A 70 -1.54 -15.49 3.80
N ALA A 71 -1.80 -16.79 3.60
CA ALA A 71 -1.83 -17.78 4.68
C ALA A 71 -0.48 -17.93 5.38
N LEU A 72 0.63 -17.78 4.64
CA LEU A 72 1.98 -17.84 5.22
C LEU A 72 2.25 -16.62 6.11
N ILE A 73 1.89 -15.43 5.65
CA ILE A 73 2.03 -14.20 6.44
C ILE A 73 1.13 -14.26 7.69
N ASP A 74 -0.11 -14.73 7.55
CA ASP A 74 -1.05 -14.88 8.66
C ASP A 74 -0.52 -15.88 9.71
N LEU A 75 -0.08 -17.06 9.28
CA LEU A 75 0.54 -18.06 10.16
C LEU A 75 1.80 -17.52 10.85
N SER A 76 2.60 -16.72 10.14
CA SER A 76 3.81 -16.12 10.70
C SER A 76 3.47 -15.07 11.76
N LEU A 77 2.42 -14.28 11.54
CA LEU A 77 1.90 -13.31 12.50
C LEU A 77 1.28 -13.98 13.72
N SER A 78 0.62 -15.13 13.57
CA SER A 78 0.05 -15.86 14.70
C SER A 78 1.09 -16.63 15.51
N THR A 79 2.15 -17.14 14.87
CA THR A 79 3.14 -18.01 15.51
C THR A 79 4.32 -17.24 16.08
N VAL A 80 4.84 -16.23 15.37
CA VAL A 80 6.01 -15.43 15.77
C VAL A 80 5.74 -13.92 15.62
N PRO A 81 4.69 -13.39 16.28
CA PRO A 81 4.27 -11.99 16.11
C PRO A 81 5.38 -10.97 16.40
N SER A 82 6.16 -11.19 17.46
CA SER A 82 7.25 -10.28 17.85
C SER A 82 8.31 -10.13 16.76
N LEU A 83 8.69 -11.24 16.10
CA LEU A 83 9.65 -11.23 15.00
C LEU A 83 9.08 -10.52 13.78
N MET A 84 7.83 -10.80 13.42
CA MET A 84 7.16 -10.17 12.28
C MET A 84 7.02 -8.66 12.47
N TYR A 85 6.59 -8.21 13.66
CA TYR A 85 6.53 -6.78 13.98
C TYR A 85 7.92 -6.13 14.00
N GLY A 86 8.95 -6.85 14.45
CA GLY A 86 10.35 -6.41 14.34
C GLY A 86 10.80 -6.22 12.88
N ILE A 87 10.47 -7.16 11.99
CA ILE A 87 10.77 -7.06 10.56
C ILE A 87 10.02 -5.89 9.92
N PHE A 88 8.72 -5.76 10.17
CA PHE A 88 7.90 -4.69 9.59
C PHE A 88 8.33 -3.32 10.07
N SER A 89 8.58 -3.16 11.38
CA SER A 89 9.11 -1.91 11.93
C SER A 89 10.50 -1.60 11.37
N GLY A 90 11.38 -2.59 11.23
CA GLY A 90 12.69 -2.44 10.58
C GLY A 90 12.60 -1.97 9.13
N LEU A 91 11.67 -2.52 8.34
CA LEU A 91 11.41 -2.08 6.96
C LEU A 91 10.87 -0.65 6.89
N VAL A 92 9.92 -0.29 7.77
CA VAL A 92 9.39 1.07 7.86
C VAL A 92 10.47 2.07 8.27
N ILE A 93 11.25 1.77 9.31
CA ILE A 93 12.38 2.61 9.76
C ILE A 93 13.44 2.70 8.66
N GLY A 94 13.72 1.61 7.95
CA GLY A 94 14.64 1.59 6.81
C GLY A 94 14.21 2.50 5.64
N GLY A 95 12.92 2.80 5.51
CA GLY A 95 12.39 3.78 4.56
C GLY A 95 12.63 5.24 4.98
N VAL A 96 12.82 5.52 6.26
CA VAL A 96 12.97 6.89 6.79
C VAL A 96 14.15 7.64 6.15
N PRO A 97 15.38 7.09 6.03
CA PRO A 97 16.49 7.75 5.35
C PRO A 97 16.19 8.11 3.89
N VAL A 98 15.41 7.28 3.19
CA VAL A 98 15.03 7.52 1.78
C VAL A 98 14.13 8.75 1.68
N VAL A 99 13.18 8.90 2.60
CA VAL A 99 12.31 10.08 2.67
C VAL A 99 13.12 11.31 3.09
N PHE A 100 13.99 11.20 4.11
CA PHE A 100 14.82 12.32 4.58
C PHE A 100 15.73 12.87 3.49
N LYS A 101 16.32 12.02 2.64
CA LYS A 101 17.15 12.46 1.50
C LYS A 101 16.40 13.28 0.45
N ARG A 102 15.07 13.21 0.42
CA ARG A 102 14.22 14.02 -0.49
C ARG A 102 13.87 15.38 0.10
N ILE A 103 14.18 15.64 1.37
CA ILE A 103 13.93 16.92 2.02
C ILE A 103 15.09 17.87 1.70
N GLU A 104 14.88 18.80 0.76
CA GLU A 104 15.93 19.73 0.30
C GLU A 104 16.43 20.67 1.40
N LYS A 105 15.56 21.06 2.35
CA LYS A 105 15.90 21.96 3.46
C LYS A 105 15.21 21.52 4.75
N LEU A 106 16.01 21.20 5.76
CA LEU A 106 15.54 20.99 7.14
C LEU A 106 15.30 22.35 7.79
N GLY A 107 14.17 22.98 7.45
CA GLY A 107 13.70 24.21 8.08
C GLY A 107 12.66 23.98 9.17
N ILE A 108 12.26 25.06 9.84
CA ILE A 108 11.14 25.05 10.83
C ILE A 108 9.86 24.46 10.22
N SER A 109 9.59 24.70 8.94
CA SER A 109 8.43 24.11 8.25
C SER A 109 8.49 22.59 8.20
N ALA A 110 9.67 21.98 7.97
CA ALA A 110 9.85 20.54 7.95
C ALA A 110 9.70 19.90 9.34
N LEU A 111 10.17 20.61 10.38
CA LEU A 111 10.00 20.15 11.77
C LEU A 111 8.55 20.25 12.22
N LEU A 112 7.87 21.34 11.84
CA LEU A 112 6.43 21.53 12.11
C LEU A 112 5.58 20.50 11.38
N SER A 113 5.90 20.17 10.11
CA SER A 113 5.16 19.13 9.37
C SER A 113 5.40 17.73 9.94
N LEU A 114 6.63 17.43 10.37
CA LEU A 114 6.93 16.18 11.08
C LEU A 114 6.16 16.09 12.40
N ALA A 115 6.20 17.14 13.22
CA ALA A 115 5.48 17.19 14.50
C ALA A 115 3.97 17.06 14.29
N ALA A 116 3.42 17.75 13.29
CA ALA A 116 2.01 17.63 12.92
C ALA A 116 1.65 16.21 12.48
N GLY A 117 2.47 15.58 11.63
CA GLY A 117 2.26 14.19 11.19
C GLY A 117 2.27 13.21 12.36
N VAL A 118 3.25 13.31 13.26
CA VAL A 118 3.32 12.48 14.47
C VAL A 118 2.10 12.72 15.36
N ALA A 119 1.72 13.98 15.59
CA ALA A 119 0.54 14.33 16.39
C ALA A 119 -0.75 13.75 15.80
N ILE A 120 -0.92 13.80 14.47
CA ILE A 120 -2.07 13.21 13.77
C ILE A 120 -2.11 11.69 13.98
N VAL A 121 -1.02 10.98 13.75
CA VAL A 121 -0.98 9.50 13.91
C VAL A 121 -1.23 9.09 15.37
N VAL A 122 -0.65 9.82 16.34
CA VAL A 122 -0.89 9.58 17.77
C VAL A 122 -2.35 9.85 18.13
N LEU A 123 -2.94 10.94 17.64
CA LEU A 123 -4.34 11.27 17.87
C LEU A 123 -5.26 10.19 17.29
N ILE A 124 -5.02 9.74 16.05
CA ILE A 124 -5.76 8.64 15.41
C ILE A 124 -5.65 7.36 16.24
N SER A 125 -4.45 7.03 16.74
CA SER A 125 -4.23 5.82 17.55
C SER A 125 -4.96 5.88 18.90
N ILE A 126 -4.97 7.04 19.56
CA ILE A 126 -5.68 7.25 20.84
C ILE A 126 -7.19 7.23 20.63
N LEU A 127 -7.71 7.87 19.57
CA LEU A 127 -9.14 7.82 19.25
C LEU A 127 -9.56 6.38 18.90
N SER A 128 -8.79 5.68 18.06
CA SER A 128 -9.10 4.30 17.66
C SER A 128 -9.06 3.30 18.82
N SER A 129 -8.29 3.57 19.88
CA SER A 129 -8.21 2.72 21.08
C SER A 129 -9.27 3.04 22.14
N ARG A 130 -9.73 4.30 22.24
CA ARG A 130 -10.76 4.72 23.21
C ARG A 130 -12.19 4.38 22.79
N THR A 131 -12.43 4.37 21.50
CA THR A 131 -13.69 3.95 20.91
C THR A 131 -13.44 2.55 20.35
N GLY A 132 -13.88 1.51 21.05
CA GLY A 132 -13.54 0.10 20.78
C GLY A 132 -13.78 -0.31 19.33
N GLY A 133 -12.77 -0.10 18.49
CA GLY A 133 -12.95 -0.02 17.05
C GLY A 133 -13.96 1.08 16.70
N VAL A 134 -13.51 2.32 16.44
CA VAL A 134 -14.26 3.15 15.50
C VAL A 134 -14.12 2.46 14.16
N ALA A 135 -14.89 1.41 13.97
CA ALA A 135 -15.47 1.15 12.69
C ALA A 135 -16.17 2.47 12.36
N LEU A 136 -15.57 3.23 11.45
CA LEU A 136 -16.22 4.35 10.78
C LEU A 136 -17.28 3.74 9.83
N THR A 137 -18.16 2.90 10.39
CA THR A 137 -19.34 2.27 9.79
C THR A 137 -20.50 3.26 9.71
N ASP A 138 -20.22 4.55 9.84
CA ASP A 138 -21.18 5.55 9.42
C ASP A 138 -20.96 5.75 7.92
N HIS A 139 -21.80 5.12 7.09
CA HIS A 139 -21.84 5.30 5.64
C HIS A 139 -22.39 6.70 5.26
N GLY A 140 -22.06 7.73 6.03
CA GLY A 140 -22.36 9.12 5.71
C GLY A 140 -21.57 9.56 4.48
N ALA A 141 -22.17 10.43 3.66
CA ALA A 141 -21.56 10.95 2.43
C ALA A 141 -20.15 11.53 2.64
N ILE A 142 -19.85 12.05 3.84
CA ILE A 142 -18.55 12.59 4.22
C ILE A 142 -17.47 11.49 4.32
N ASN A 143 -17.81 10.32 4.86
CA ASN A 143 -16.86 9.21 4.98
C ASN A 143 -16.58 8.56 3.62
N LEU A 144 -17.57 8.50 2.74
CA LEU A 144 -17.35 8.01 1.36
C LEU A 144 -16.41 8.94 0.57
N VAL A 145 -16.55 10.27 0.73
CA VAL A 145 -15.60 11.24 0.17
C VAL A 145 -14.20 11.04 0.76
N TYR A 146 -14.10 10.80 2.06
CA TYR A 146 -12.82 10.50 2.71
C TYR A 146 -12.17 9.24 2.13
N ASP A 147 -12.92 8.15 2.01
CA ASP A 147 -12.43 6.86 1.50
C ASP A 147 -11.96 6.99 0.04
N VAL A 148 -12.68 7.76 -0.80
CA VAL A 148 -12.28 8.03 -2.20
C VAL A 148 -10.99 8.84 -2.27
N VAL A 149 -10.87 9.90 -1.45
CA VAL A 149 -9.66 10.73 -1.40
C VAL A 149 -8.46 9.92 -0.88
N ALA A 150 -8.66 9.12 0.16
CA ALA A 150 -7.64 8.25 0.70
C ALA A 150 -7.23 7.16 -0.30
N GLY A 151 -8.19 6.55 -0.99
CA GLY A 151 -7.97 5.62 -2.08
C GLY A 151 -7.19 6.25 -3.25
N PHE A 152 -7.49 7.51 -3.60
CA PHE A 152 -6.76 8.24 -4.63
C PHE A 152 -5.27 8.43 -4.26
N PHE A 153 -4.98 8.89 -3.04
CA PHE A 153 -3.59 9.03 -2.57
C PHE A 153 -2.89 7.67 -2.43
N GLY A 154 -3.60 6.65 -1.91
CA GLY A 154 -3.10 5.29 -1.78
C GLY A 154 -2.73 4.67 -3.13
N ALA A 155 -3.63 4.76 -4.12
CA ALA A 155 -3.40 4.27 -5.48
C ALA A 155 -2.26 5.03 -6.17
N SER A 156 -2.22 6.37 -6.03
CA SER A 156 -1.14 7.21 -6.57
C SER A 156 0.23 6.81 -6.00
N ALA A 157 0.30 6.55 -4.69
CA ALA A 157 1.51 6.08 -4.04
C ALA A 157 1.89 4.64 -4.43
N MET A 158 0.92 3.80 -4.78
CA MET A 158 1.15 2.42 -5.21
C MET A 158 1.74 2.31 -6.61
N VAL A 159 1.49 3.32 -7.46
CA VAL A 159 2.13 3.44 -8.78
C VAL A 159 3.57 3.92 -8.66
N LEU A 160 3.88 4.82 -7.71
CA LEU A 160 5.22 5.39 -7.58
C LEU A 160 6.22 4.42 -6.90
N PRO A 161 7.38 4.14 -7.52
CA PRO A 161 8.38 3.25 -6.95
C PRO A 161 9.03 3.93 -5.74
N GLY A 162 9.18 3.16 -4.67
CA GLY A 162 9.71 3.65 -3.39
C GLY A 162 8.69 4.30 -2.46
N LEU A 163 7.41 4.39 -2.86
CA LEU A 163 6.30 4.72 -1.97
C LEU A 163 5.41 3.48 -1.79
N SER A 164 5.00 3.21 -0.54
CA SER A 164 4.10 2.09 -0.23
C SER A 164 2.67 2.61 -0.09
N GLY A 165 1.81 2.32 -1.08
CA GLY A 165 0.40 2.71 -1.05
C GLY A 165 -0.35 2.14 0.16
N ALA A 166 -0.03 0.89 0.54
CA ALA A 166 -0.58 0.26 1.74
C ALA A 166 -0.18 0.99 3.03
N PHE A 167 1.05 1.55 3.09
CA PHE A 167 1.48 2.39 4.21
C PHE A 167 0.74 3.72 4.25
N ILE A 168 0.51 4.36 3.09
CA ILE A 168 -0.29 5.59 3.01
C ILE A 168 -1.71 5.35 3.50
N LEU A 169 -2.37 4.28 3.05
CA LEU A 169 -3.70 3.90 3.53
C LEU A 169 -3.71 3.57 5.03
N LEU A 170 -2.64 2.98 5.56
CA LEU A 170 -2.51 2.68 6.99
C LEU A 170 -2.36 3.96 7.81
N VAL A 171 -1.56 4.93 7.35
CA VAL A 171 -1.41 6.25 7.99
C VAL A 171 -2.73 7.03 7.95
N LEU A 172 -3.49 6.90 6.87
CA LEU A 172 -4.85 7.46 6.75
C LEU A 172 -5.90 6.67 7.56
N GLY A 173 -5.54 5.55 8.19
CA GLY A 173 -6.50 4.74 8.96
C GLY A 173 -7.55 4.03 8.10
N GLU A 174 -7.34 3.93 6.78
CA GLU A 174 -8.23 3.23 5.84
C GLU A 174 -7.97 1.73 5.78
N SER A 175 -6.74 1.28 6.03
CA SER A 175 -6.40 -0.15 5.91
C SER A 175 -7.25 -1.05 6.81
N THR A 176 -7.64 -0.58 7.99
CA THR A 176 -8.53 -1.30 8.92
C THR A 176 -10.00 -1.24 8.49
N ARG A 177 -10.42 -0.11 7.90
CA ARG A 177 -11.77 0.08 7.33
C ARG A 177 -12.00 -0.84 6.13
N ALA A 178 -11.08 -0.87 5.18
CA ALA A 178 -11.14 -1.73 4.01
C ALA A 178 -11.20 -3.22 4.39
N LEU A 179 -10.40 -3.63 5.37
CA LEU A 179 -10.40 -5.03 5.86
C LEU A 179 -11.73 -5.39 6.53
N SER A 180 -12.27 -4.47 7.35
CA SER A 180 -13.56 -4.66 8.04
C SER A 180 -14.72 -4.77 7.05
N ALA A 181 -14.71 -3.98 5.98
CA ALA A 181 -15.73 -4.02 4.93
C ALA A 181 -15.75 -5.36 4.17
N ILE A 182 -14.57 -5.93 3.89
CA ILE A 182 -14.46 -7.25 3.25
C ILE A 182 -15.00 -8.34 4.19
N GLN A 183 -14.61 -8.31 5.47
CA GLN A 183 -15.08 -9.27 6.47
C GLN A 183 -16.59 -9.17 6.75
N SER A 184 -17.18 -7.97 6.64
CA SER A 184 -18.63 -7.80 6.76
C SER A 184 -19.42 -8.28 5.53
N PHE A 185 -18.78 -8.34 4.36
CA PHE A 185 -19.37 -8.87 3.12
C PHE A 185 -19.37 -10.41 3.10
N ASP A 186 -18.55 -11.03 3.95
CA ASP A 186 -18.44 -12.49 4.17
C ASP A 186 -19.41 -13.00 5.27
N ARG A 187 -20.40 -12.17 5.67
CA ARG A 187 -21.48 -12.52 6.61
C ARG A 187 -22.87 -12.32 6.02
#